data_AF-A0A7J8MQY2-F1
#
_entry.id   AF-A0A7J8MQY2-F1
#
_cell.length_a   1.000
_cell.length_b   1.000
_cell.length_c   1.000
_cell.angle_alpha   90.00
_cell.angle_beta   90.00
_cell.angle_gamma   90.00
#
_symmetry.space_group_name_H-M   'P 1'
#
loop_
_entity.id
_entity.type
_entity.pdbx_description
1 polymer ?
#
loop_
_entity_poly.entity_id
_entity_poly.type
_entity_poly.pdbx_seq_one_letter_code
_entity_poly.pdbx_strand_id
1 'polypeptide(L)'
;MEICSKPEIINIVTDPTAETTKIAMEARYNCCKAIHRSFMSSKLVSDPALSGIAGKLQEAVQRGPYLVRKHTEATPVVMTAERF
;
A
#
# COMPACT_ATOMS: atom_id res chain seq x y z
N MET A 1 18.71 -7.86 6.97
CA MET A 1 17.26 -7.69 6.78
C MET A 1 16.83 -8.60 5.64
N GLU A 2 16.51 -9.86 5.95
CA GLU A 2 16.31 -10.91 4.93
C GLU A 2 15.09 -10.65 4.02
N ILE A 3 14.11 -9.89 4.52
CA ILE A 3 12.89 -9.52 3.77
C ILE A 3 13.23 -8.71 2.51
N CYS A 4 14.24 -7.85 2.54
CA CYS A 4 14.66 -7.06 1.38
C CYS A 4 15.31 -7.91 0.29
N SER A 5 15.75 -9.12 0.61
CA SER A 5 16.29 -10.07 -0.37
C SER A 5 15.20 -10.97 -0.97
N LYS A 6 13.94 -10.84 -0.53
CA LYS A 6 12.79 -11.63 -0.98
C LYS A 6 11.76 -10.70 -1.66
N PRO A 7 11.88 -10.47 -2.98
CA PRO A 7 11.03 -9.51 -3.70
C PRO A 7 9.54 -9.89 -3.66
N GLU A 8 9.22 -11.18 -3.53
CA GLU A 8 7.86 -11.70 -3.38
C GLU A 8 7.14 -11.10 -2.15
N ILE A 9 7.81 -11.06 -1.00
CA ILE A 9 7.24 -10.51 0.24
C ILE A 9 6.99 -9.02 0.08
N ILE A 10 7.95 -8.29 -0.49
CA ILE A 10 7.82 -6.86 -0.75
C ILE A 10 6.64 -6.58 -1.69
N ASN A 11 6.49 -7.34 -2.76
CA ASN A 11 5.39 -7.17 -3.69
C ASN A 11 4.04 -7.40 -3.01
N ILE A 12 3.90 -8.43 -2.16
CA ILE A 12 2.65 -8.68 -1.41
C ILE A 12 2.28 -7.52 -0.49
N VAL A 13 3.23 -7.02 0.32
CA VAL A 13 2.91 -5.96 1.29
C VAL A 13 2.69 -4.59 0.64
N THR A 14 3.28 -4.38 -0.54
CA THR A 14 3.13 -3.13 -1.31
C THR A 14 1.96 -3.15 -2.29
N ASP A 15 1.40 -4.32 -2.61
CA ASP A 15 0.24 -4.46 -3.49
C ASP A 15 -1.04 -3.92 -2.82
N PRO A 16 -1.64 -2.84 -3.34
CA PRO A 16 -2.87 -2.29 -2.79
C PRO A 16 -4.11 -3.12 -3.11
N THR A 17 -4.03 -4.04 -4.08
CA THR A 17 -5.16 -4.86 -4.55
C THR A 17 -5.26 -6.21 -3.86
N ALA A 18 -4.22 -6.60 -3.11
CA ALA A 18 -4.17 -7.87 -2.39
C ALA A 18 -5.29 -8.02 -1.35
N GLU A 19 -5.78 -6.91 -0.80
CA GLU A 19 -6.77 -6.92 0.30
C GLU A 19 -7.89 -5.90 0.06
N THR A 20 -9.13 -6.33 0.21
CA THR A 20 -10.34 -5.49 0.02
C THR A 20 -11.04 -5.16 1.34
N THR A 21 -10.72 -5.88 2.42
CA THR A 21 -11.32 -5.62 3.73
C THR A 21 -10.56 -4.54 4.49
N LYS A 22 -11.29 -3.66 5.18
CA LYS A 22 -10.71 -2.52 5.92
C LYS A 22 -9.59 -2.94 6.87
N ILE A 23 -9.82 -3.97 7.68
CA ILE A 23 -8.87 -4.45 8.69
C ILE A 23 -7.60 -5.01 8.03
N ALA A 24 -7.74 -5.79 6.95
CA ALA A 24 -6.59 -6.35 6.25
C ALA A 24 -5.78 -5.26 5.54
N MET A 25 -6.43 -4.23 4.97
CA MET A 25 -5.75 -3.06 4.40
C MET A 25 -4.90 -2.32 5.44
N GLU A 26 -5.45 -2.08 6.64
CA GLU A 26 -4.72 -1.44 7.75
C GLU A 26 -3.54 -2.30 8.21
N ALA A 27 -3.74 -3.60 8.37
CA ALA A 27 -2.69 -4.54 8.76
C ALA A 27 -1.54 -4.54 7.73
N ARG A 28 -1.86 -4.67 6.44
CA ARG A 28 -0.89 -4.63 5.34
C ARG A 28 -0.09 -3.31 5.34
N TYR A 29 -0.78 -2.17 5.48
CA TYR A 29 -0.13 -0.87 5.58
C TYR A 29 0.80 -0.77 6.78
N ASN A 30 0.37 -1.24 7.96
CA ASN A 30 1.20 -1.24 9.15
C ASN A 30 2.46 -2.10 8.98
N CYS A 31 2.34 -3.26 8.33
CA CYS A 31 3.49 -4.09 7.96
C CYS A 31 4.44 -3.32 7.02
N CYS A 32 3.92 -2.73 5.94
CA CYS A 32 4.71 -1.95 5.00
C CYS A 32 5.43 -0.78 5.68
N LYS A 33 4.74 -0.07 6.58
CA LYS A 33 5.30 1.04 7.38
C LYS A 33 6.40 0.57 8.33
N ALA A 34 6.22 -0.55 9.00
CA ALA A 34 7.23 -1.12 9.90
C ALA A 34 8.48 -1.59 9.15
N ILE A 35 8.29 -2.21 7.97
CA ILE A 35 9.39 -2.61 7.08
C ILE A 35 10.13 -1.37 6.58
N HIS A 36 9.41 -0.36 6.07
CA HIS A 36 10.01 0.89 5.61
C HIS A 36 10.83 1.59 6.71
N ARG A 37 10.29 1.68 7.93
CA ARG A 37 11.00 2.29 9.07
C ARG A 37 12.27 1.50 9.42
N SER A 38 12.17 0.18 9.50
CA SER A 38 13.32 -0.68 9.74
C SER A 38 14.37 -0.51 8.65
N PHE A 39 13.94 -0.52 7.39
CA PHE A 39 14.79 -0.34 6.21
C PHE A 39 15.55 0.99 6.24
N MET A 40 14.86 2.10 6.47
CA MET A 40 15.46 3.44 6.58
C MET A 40 16.44 3.57 7.75
N SER A 41 16.22 2.86 8.85
CA SER A 41 17.14 2.86 9.99
C SER A 41 18.38 1.98 9.80
N SER A 42 18.41 1.17 8.74
CA SER A 42 19.50 0.23 8.48
C SER A 42 20.52 0.78 7.49
N LYS A 43 21.73 0.22 7.50
CA LYS A 43 22.78 0.52 6.50
C LYS A 43 22.41 0.09 5.07
N LEU A 44 21.29 -0.62 4.89
CA LEU A 44 20.82 -1.08 3.58
C LEU A 44 20.24 0.04 2.73
N VAL A 45 19.87 1.18 3.33
CA VAL A 45 19.35 2.33 2.60
C VAL A 45 20.34 2.90 1.58
N SER A 46 21.65 2.76 1.84
CA SER A 46 22.70 3.20 0.94
C SER A 46 23.08 2.17 -0.14
N ASP A 47 22.48 0.97 -0.11
CA ASP A 47 22.74 -0.07 -1.11
C ASP A 47 21.99 0.24 -2.42
N PRO A 48 22.69 0.50 -3.54
CA PRO A 48 22.05 0.77 -4.82
C PRO A 48 21.17 -0.38 -5.30
N ALA A 49 21.50 -1.62 -4.98
CA ALA A 49 20.72 -2.79 -5.39
C ALA A 49 19.32 -2.81 -4.74
N LEU A 50 19.16 -2.15 -3.60
CA LEU A 50 17.92 -2.07 -2.83
C LEU A 50 17.15 -0.76 -3.05
N SER A 51 17.68 0.16 -3.88
CA SER A 51 17.04 1.44 -4.19
C SER A 51 15.61 1.27 -4.74
N GLY A 52 15.39 0.27 -5.61
CA GLY A 52 14.06 -0.03 -6.14
C GLY A 52 13.07 -0.49 -5.06
N ILE A 53 13.54 -1.23 -4.05
CA ILE A 53 12.71 -1.66 -2.92
C ILE A 53 12.40 -0.47 -2.00
N ALA A 54 13.38 0.40 -1.78
CA ALA A 54 13.20 1.63 -1.03
C ALA A 54 12.07 2.49 -1.62
N GLY A 55 12.12 2.72 -2.94
CA GLY A 55 11.09 3.46 -3.68
C GLY A 55 9.71 2.82 -3.55
N LYS A 56 9.60 1.50 -3.77
CA LYS A 56 8.32 0.79 -3.63
C LYS A 56 7.73 0.90 -2.23
N LEU A 57 8.53 0.70 -1.19
CA LEU A 57 8.09 0.82 0.20
C LEU A 57 7.67 2.25 0.54
N GLN A 58 8.43 3.25 0.07
CA GLN A 58 8.11 4.65 0.27
C GLN A 58 6.79 5.02 -0.40
N GLU A 59 6.59 4.62 -1.67
CA GLU A 59 5.34 4.85 -2.39
C GLU A 59 4.15 4.19 -1.68
N ALA A 60 4.29 2.94 -1.24
CA ALA A 60 3.23 2.22 -0.54
C ALA A 60 2.87 2.89 0.81
N VAL A 61 3.86 3.42 1.55
CA VAL A 61 3.61 4.19 2.77
C VAL A 61 2.94 5.53 2.48
N GLN A 62 3.35 6.23 1.41
CA GLN A 62 2.71 7.49 1.00
C GLN A 62 1.25 7.32 0.56
N ARG A 63 0.93 6.21 -0.11
CA ARG A 63 -0.46 5.86 -0.49
C ARG A 63 -1.34 5.56 0.73
N GLY A 64 -0.75 5.17 1.86
CA GLY A 64 -1.53 4.84 3.04
C GLY A 64 -2.36 3.54 2.91
N PRO A 65 -3.17 3.20 3.92
CA PRO A 65 -3.97 1.96 3.93
C PRO A 65 -5.13 1.97 2.93
N TYR A 66 -5.64 3.15 2.59
CA TYR A 66 -6.92 3.32 1.93
C TYR A 66 -6.81 3.98 0.56
N LEU A 67 -5.89 3.55 -0.30
CA LEU A 67 -5.80 4.07 -1.67
C LEU A 67 -5.34 2.98 -2.65
N VAL A 68 -6.30 2.37 -3.35
CA VAL A 68 -6.50 2.49 -4.82
C VAL A 68 -7.98 2.18 -5.09
N ARG A 69 -8.88 3.14 -4.87
CA ARG A 69 -10.21 3.06 -5.49
C ARG A 69 -10.07 3.50 -6.95
N LYS A 70 -9.73 2.54 -7.83
CA LYS A 70 -10.11 2.64 -9.26
C LYS A 70 -11.61 2.42 -9.46
N HIS A 71 -12.33 2.00 -8.42
CA HIS A 71 -13.79 2.03 -8.40
C HIS A 71 -14.23 3.45 -8.11
N THR A 72 -14.55 4.17 -9.18
CA THR A 72 -15.72 5.04 -9.30
C THR A 72 -16.44 5.15 -7.96
N GLU A 73 -16.28 6.28 -7.27
CA GLU A 73 -17.26 6.65 -6.26
C GLU A 73 -18.63 6.43 -6.90
N ALA A 74 -19.49 5.63 -6.26
CA ALA A 74 -20.84 5.42 -6.74
C ALA A 74 -21.49 6.80 -6.76
N THR A 75 -21.50 7.46 -7.90
CA THR A 75 -22.17 8.75 -8.10
C THR A 75 -23.62 8.51 -7.69
N PRO A 76 -24.10 9.12 -6.60
CA PRO A 76 -25.46 8.90 -6.17
C PRO A 76 -26.37 9.45 -7.27
N VAL A 77 -27.07 8.56 -7.96
CA VAL A 77 -28.11 8.95 -8.91
C VAL A 77 -29.30 9.40 -8.09
N VAL A 78 -29.44 10.70 -7.91
CA VAL A 78 -30.62 11.30 -7.27
C VAL A 78 -31.74 11.29 -8.32
N MET A 79 -32.65 10.31 -8.23
CA MET A 79 -33.88 10.31 -9.03
C MET A 79 -34.95 11.10 -8.29
N THR A 80 -35.44 12.17 -8.91
CA THR A 80 -36.65 12.86 -8.44
C THR A 80 -37.86 11.98 -8.72
N ALA A 81 -38.63 11.63 -7.69
CA ALA A 81 -39.88 10.91 -7.88
C ALA A 81 -40.85 11.76 -8.71
N GLU A 82 -41.36 11.21 -9.81
CA GLU A 82 -42.49 11.80 -10.53
C GLU A 82 -43.68 11.85 -9.57
N ARG A 83 -44.17 13.06 -9.30
CA ARG A 83 -45.37 13.24 -8.48
C ARG A 83 -46.59 12.99 -9.35
N PHE A 84 -47.53 12.21 -8.80
CA PHE A 84 -48.87 11.98 -9.35
C PHE A 84 -49.70 13.27 -9.42
#